data_AF-A0A7C5DKH3-F1
#
_entry.id   AF-A0A7C5DKH3-F1
#
_cell.length_a   1.000
_cell.length_b   1.000
_cell.length_c   1.000
_cell.angle_alpha   90.00
_cell.angle_beta   90.00
_cell.angle_gamma   90.00
#
_symmetry.space_group_name_H-M   'P 1'
#
loop_
_entity.id
_entity.type
_entity.pdbx_description
1 polymer ?
#
loop_
_entity_poly.entity_id
_entity_poly.type
_entity_poly.pdbx_seq_one_letter_code
_entity_poly.pdbx_strand_id
1 'polypeptide(L)'
;NFSLISKCSSERYRTNLTGKYNIKNIASAILVIKHFVPDISPKELNKFLHKIKVIPGRLERVRKNIFIDYAHTPDALENVLKTLTEISDKRIICVFGAGGDRDRQKRPQMLKAVLKYSNLAIITSDNPRFEEPSDIIDDITRDFDPMQPFWIQQDRSLAIQTAIDLAGEKDIVLLAGKGHETFQAIKGKNVHFSDKEEVLVYFNKGKGTDKNELSIPIDILQLEILFGQKNRSKKNRIFNFISLDSRSIKDNSIFFALKGENFDGHDYVREVLQHRNCVAVVNKNFITKGQNLIFVNDTLSALGKFAQKFKSLFNVTAIALTGSIGKTTTKEFIYNILSDSGNTLKTSANENNLIGLPKTIFNLKPNHKYAIFELGSNHFGEIAKLAEICNPDIGIITFVGPAHLEFFKDENGVYQEKSSLFRRNLKKKIFPGDDERFKEFKGITFGFNDSCSYQISKITKKESNTEFFINERKFMIPTPFKHFCLNATIAVALAKEVGIREKKIKANLLKSLQISQRMEIRKLKNHTLLIDCYNANPDSMLAAIDFWKNFEVDKNHI
;
A
#
# COMPACT_ATOMS: atom_id res chain seq x y z
N ASN A 1 0.30 33.61 -12.38
CA ASN A 1 -0.27 34.96 -12.63
C ASN A 1 -0.81 35.51 -11.33
N PHE A 2 -0.65 36.81 -11.08
CA PHE A 2 -1.23 37.49 -9.92
C PHE A 2 -1.56 38.94 -10.29
N SER A 3 -2.32 39.63 -9.45
CA SER A 3 -2.64 41.05 -9.61
C SER A 3 -2.21 41.82 -8.37
N LEU A 4 -1.53 42.96 -8.58
CA LEU A 4 -1.28 43.94 -7.54
C LEU A 4 -2.35 45.02 -7.64
N ILE A 5 -3.11 45.18 -6.57
CA ILE A 5 -4.21 46.13 -6.48
C ILE A 5 -3.78 47.21 -5.48
N SER A 6 -3.75 48.45 -5.95
CA SER A 6 -3.56 49.65 -5.13
C SER A 6 -4.87 50.45 -5.09
N LYS A 7 -4.91 51.55 -4.33
CA LYS A 7 -6.08 52.44 -4.29
C LYS A 7 -6.43 53.04 -5.67
N CYS A 8 -5.45 53.17 -6.56
CA CYS A 8 -5.59 53.90 -7.83
C CYS A 8 -5.35 53.04 -9.07
N SER A 9 -4.86 51.80 -8.93
CA SER A 9 -4.52 50.94 -10.07
C SER A 9 -4.65 49.45 -9.76
N SER A 10 -4.92 48.65 -10.79
CA SER A 10 -4.85 47.19 -10.75
C SER A 10 -3.99 46.69 -11.89
N GLU A 11 -2.87 46.05 -11.56
CA GLU A 11 -1.87 45.64 -12.53
C GLU A 11 -1.63 44.13 -12.47
N ARG A 12 -1.55 43.50 -13.64
CA ARG A 12 -1.37 42.04 -13.76
C ARG A 12 0.09 41.69 -14.00
N TYR A 13 0.57 40.70 -13.24
CA TYR A 13 1.93 40.22 -13.31
C TYR A 13 2.00 38.71 -13.50
N ARG A 14 3.04 38.25 -14.21
CA ARG A 14 3.36 36.84 -14.40
C ARG A 14 4.78 36.56 -13.91
N THR A 15 4.93 35.45 -13.17
CA THR A 15 6.21 35.00 -12.62
C THR A 15 6.36 33.50 -12.83
N ASN A 16 7.61 33.06 -12.93
CA ASN A 16 7.99 31.65 -12.97
C ASN A 16 8.19 31.06 -11.56
N LEU A 17 8.23 31.90 -10.52
CA LEU A 17 8.34 31.44 -9.13
C LEU A 17 6.99 30.89 -8.63
N THR A 18 7.06 29.82 -7.84
CA THR A 18 5.87 29.13 -7.32
C THR A 18 5.58 29.55 -5.88
N GLY A 19 4.30 29.73 -5.53
CA GLY A 19 3.85 29.96 -4.16
C GLY A 19 3.50 31.40 -3.78
N LYS A 20 2.56 31.56 -2.83
CA LYS A 20 2.06 32.87 -2.38
C LYS A 20 3.13 33.73 -1.70
N TYR A 21 4.07 33.13 -0.98
CA TYR A 21 5.18 33.86 -0.35
C TYR A 21 6.10 34.48 -1.42
N ASN A 22 6.37 33.78 -2.52
CA ASN A 22 7.12 34.33 -3.64
C ASN A 22 6.35 35.49 -4.31
N ILE A 23 5.01 35.38 -4.40
CA ILE A 23 4.18 36.51 -4.85
C ILE A 23 4.33 37.72 -3.91
N LYS A 24 4.35 37.54 -2.59
CA LYS A 24 4.59 38.63 -1.62
C LYS A 24 5.98 39.25 -1.77
N ASN A 25 7.01 38.43 -1.97
CA ASN A 25 8.39 38.90 -2.18
C ASN A 25 8.50 39.71 -3.47
N ILE A 26 7.90 39.21 -4.57
CA ILE A 26 7.85 39.92 -5.85
C ILE A 26 7.04 41.22 -5.71
N ALA A 27 5.90 41.19 -5.03
CA ALA A 27 5.09 42.38 -4.78
C ALA A 27 5.90 43.45 -4.04
N SER A 28 6.64 43.04 -3.01
CA SER A 28 7.51 43.95 -2.25
C SER A 28 8.62 44.52 -3.13
N ALA A 29 9.26 43.70 -3.97
CA ALA A 29 10.28 44.17 -4.91
C ALA A 29 9.69 45.16 -5.94
N ILE A 30 8.51 44.87 -6.49
CA ILE A 30 7.82 45.77 -7.43
C ILE A 30 7.50 47.11 -6.76
N LEU A 31 7.01 47.09 -5.51
CA LEU A 31 6.71 48.31 -4.76
C LEU A 31 7.97 49.17 -4.56
N VAL A 32 9.08 48.55 -4.18
CA VAL A 32 10.38 49.24 -4.03
C VAL A 32 10.84 49.81 -5.37
N ILE A 33 10.80 49.03 -6.45
CA ILE A 33 11.22 49.49 -7.78
C ILE A 33 10.38 50.67 -8.25
N LYS A 34 9.05 50.62 -8.09
CA LYS A 34 8.16 51.72 -8.45
C LYS A 34 8.38 52.98 -7.63
N HIS A 35 8.82 52.84 -6.37
CA HIS A 35 9.15 53.98 -5.55
C HIS A 35 10.38 54.74 -6.08
N PHE A 36 11.42 54.02 -6.52
CA PHE A 36 12.65 54.61 -7.04
C PHE A 36 12.62 54.90 -8.54
N VAL A 37 11.72 54.26 -9.30
CA VAL A 37 11.56 54.42 -10.75
C VAL A 37 10.06 54.59 -11.07
N PRO A 38 9.48 55.78 -10.86
CA PRO A 38 8.02 55.98 -10.94
C PRO A 38 7.42 55.72 -12.33
N ASP A 39 8.20 55.97 -13.38
CA ASP A 39 7.75 55.85 -14.78
C ASP A 39 7.86 54.42 -15.33
N ILE A 40 8.34 53.46 -14.54
CA ILE A 40 8.48 52.08 -15.00
C ILE A 40 7.13 51.46 -15.32
N SER A 41 6.96 51.03 -16.57
CA SER A 41 5.69 50.47 -17.00
C SER A 41 5.46 49.05 -16.44
N PRO A 42 4.20 48.63 -16.19
CA PRO A 42 3.90 47.24 -15.83
C PRO A 42 4.36 46.23 -16.89
N LYS A 43 4.46 46.65 -18.15
CA LYS A 43 4.94 45.83 -19.26
C LYS A 43 6.45 45.55 -19.14
N GLU A 44 7.24 46.54 -18.76
CA GLU A 44 8.68 46.37 -18.51
C GLU A 44 8.95 45.51 -17.28
N LEU A 45 8.23 45.77 -16.17
CA LEU A 45 8.32 44.93 -14.98
C LEU A 45 8.00 43.46 -15.29
N ASN A 46 6.95 43.18 -16.07
CA ASN A 46 6.64 41.82 -16.52
C ASN A 46 7.79 41.20 -17.34
N LYS A 47 8.45 41.98 -18.22
CA LYS A 47 9.62 41.52 -18.98
C LYS A 47 10.77 41.13 -18.05
N PHE A 48 10.98 41.84 -16.94
CA PHE A 48 11.97 41.46 -15.93
C PHE A 48 11.56 40.22 -15.14
N LEU A 49 10.30 40.14 -14.68
CA LEU A 49 9.80 38.97 -13.95
C LEU A 49 9.89 37.68 -14.77
N HIS A 50 9.66 37.76 -16.08
CA HIS A 50 9.81 36.62 -16.98
C HIS A 50 11.25 36.11 -17.09
N LYS A 51 12.25 36.98 -16.85
CA LYS A 51 13.68 36.61 -16.85
C LYS A 51 14.16 36.04 -15.52
N ILE A 52 13.39 36.18 -14.44
CA ILE A 52 13.75 35.61 -13.13
C ILE A 52 13.80 34.09 -13.28
N LYS A 53 15.02 33.56 -13.15
CA LYS A 53 15.25 32.12 -13.06
C LYS A 53 14.72 31.61 -11.73
N VAL A 54 14.29 30.36 -11.72
CA VAL A 54 13.95 29.66 -10.47
C VAL A 54 15.18 29.70 -9.57
N ILE A 55 14.99 30.15 -8.32
CA ILE A 55 16.06 30.22 -7.33
C ILE A 55 16.41 28.78 -6.93
N PRO A 56 17.65 28.32 -7.12
CA PRO A 56 18.04 26.97 -6.75
C PRO A 56 17.69 26.65 -5.29
N GLY A 57 17.09 25.49 -5.06
CA GLY A 57 16.70 25.04 -3.72
C GLY A 57 15.60 25.85 -3.02
N ARG A 58 14.82 26.66 -3.75
CA ARG A 58 13.64 27.38 -3.21
C ARG A 58 12.40 27.05 -4.01
N LEU A 59 11.68 26.03 -3.56
CA LEU A 59 10.58 25.37 -4.25
C LEU A 59 10.94 25.11 -5.73
N GLU A 60 12.19 24.70 -5.93
CA GLU A 60 12.76 24.46 -7.24
C GLU A 60 12.11 23.20 -7.82
N ARG A 61 11.43 23.37 -8.96
CA ARG A 61 10.82 22.25 -9.67
C ARG A 61 11.88 21.58 -10.55
N VAL A 62 12.37 20.41 -10.15
CA VAL A 62 13.41 19.67 -10.89
C VAL A 62 12.81 18.83 -12.02
N ARG A 63 11.63 18.22 -11.79
CA ARG A 63 10.89 17.43 -12.78
C ARG A 63 9.42 17.41 -12.40
N LYS A 64 8.50 17.35 -13.37
CA LYS A 64 7.03 17.21 -13.20
C LYS A 64 6.51 17.59 -11.80
N ASN A 65 6.44 16.68 -10.83
CA ASN A 65 5.88 16.96 -9.50
C ASN A 65 6.90 16.82 -8.36
N ILE A 66 8.19 16.91 -8.67
CA ILE A 66 9.31 16.80 -7.72
C ILE A 66 9.88 18.19 -7.48
N PHE A 67 9.85 18.61 -6.21
CA PHE A 67 10.28 19.93 -5.75
C PHE A 67 11.40 19.80 -4.74
N ILE A 68 12.32 20.75 -4.75
CA ILE A 68 13.41 20.88 -3.77
C ILE A 68 13.26 22.21 -3.03
N ASP A 69 13.33 22.19 -1.71
CA ASP A 69 13.34 23.40 -0.88
C ASP A 69 14.33 23.32 0.30
N TYR A 70 14.93 24.45 0.66
CA TYR A 70 15.82 24.62 1.81
C TYR A 70 15.08 24.68 3.17
N ALA A 71 13.78 24.39 3.20
CA ALA A 71 12.98 24.37 4.42
C ALA A 71 13.54 23.36 5.44
N HIS A 72 14.17 23.88 6.50
CA HIS A 72 14.82 23.10 7.56
C HIS A 72 14.38 23.53 8.97
N THR A 73 13.31 24.32 9.07
CA THR A 73 12.65 24.70 10.33
C THR A 73 11.18 24.31 10.28
N PRO A 74 10.49 24.14 11.44
CA PRO A 74 9.07 23.80 11.46
C PRO A 74 8.21 24.76 10.63
N ASP A 75 8.38 26.07 10.81
CA ASP A 75 7.62 27.10 10.08
C ASP A 75 7.91 27.09 8.58
N ALA A 76 9.17 26.85 8.18
CA ALA A 76 9.53 26.78 6.77
C ALA A 76 8.88 25.56 6.09
N LEU A 77 8.89 24.40 6.77
CA LEU A 77 8.25 23.18 6.29
C LEU A 77 6.73 23.37 6.17
N GLU A 78 6.08 23.94 7.19
CA GLU A 78 4.65 24.25 7.16
C GLU A 78 4.29 25.17 6.00
N ASN A 79 5.03 26.26 5.80
CA ASN A 79 4.77 27.20 4.71
C ASN A 79 4.91 26.58 3.32
N VAL A 80 5.95 25.77 3.11
CA VAL A 80 6.20 25.10 1.83
C VAL A 80 5.16 24.02 1.55
N LEU A 81 4.87 23.15 2.53
CA LEU A 81 3.88 22.09 2.35
C LEU A 81 2.48 22.65 2.16
N LYS A 82 2.08 23.66 2.95
CA LYS A 82 0.80 24.37 2.76
C LYS A 82 0.71 24.95 1.35
N THR A 83 1.78 25.55 0.84
CA THR A 83 1.82 26.04 -0.55
C THR A 83 1.58 24.92 -1.55
N LEU A 84 2.18 23.74 -1.36
CA LEU A 84 1.99 22.59 -2.24
C LEU A 84 0.56 22.03 -2.18
N THR A 85 -0.09 22.04 -1.01
CA THR A 85 -1.51 21.65 -0.88
C THR A 85 -2.45 22.57 -1.67
N GLU A 86 -2.10 23.85 -1.85
CA GLU A 86 -2.89 24.77 -2.68
C GLU A 86 -2.71 24.54 -4.19
N ILE A 87 -1.64 23.84 -4.58
CA ILE A 87 -1.31 23.56 -5.98
C ILE A 87 -1.93 22.23 -6.44
N SER A 88 -2.18 21.30 -5.52
CA SER A 88 -2.69 19.97 -5.84
C SER A 88 -3.40 19.34 -4.65
N ASP A 89 -4.60 18.80 -4.88
CA ASP A 89 -5.34 17.96 -3.92
C ASP A 89 -4.83 16.50 -3.89
N LYS A 90 -3.61 16.25 -4.39
CA LYS A 90 -3.02 14.91 -4.51
C LYS A 90 -2.10 14.60 -3.35
N ARG A 91 -1.68 13.33 -3.29
CA ARG A 91 -0.81 12.82 -2.25
C ARG A 91 0.51 13.61 -2.26
N ILE A 92 0.95 14.08 -1.10
CA ILE A 92 2.27 14.71 -0.92
C ILE A 92 3.15 13.75 -0.12
N ILE A 93 4.33 13.44 -0.66
CA ILE A 93 5.40 12.68 0.00
C ILE A 93 6.53 13.67 0.28
N CYS A 94 6.91 13.81 1.55
CA CYS A 94 7.94 14.75 1.97
C CYS A 94 9.16 14.00 2.51
N VAL A 95 10.30 14.15 1.84
CA VAL A 95 11.61 13.72 2.35
C VAL A 95 12.22 14.87 3.14
N PHE A 96 12.58 14.63 4.39
CA PHE A 96 13.24 15.64 5.20
C PHE A 96 14.17 15.01 6.24
N GLY A 97 15.14 15.79 6.70
CA GLY A 97 16.00 15.45 7.82
C GLY A 97 16.21 16.66 8.71
N ALA A 98 17.00 16.50 9.77
CA ALA A 98 17.44 17.60 10.61
C ALA A 98 18.97 17.65 10.65
N GLY A 99 19.53 18.86 10.79
CA GLY A 99 20.96 19.03 10.99
C GLY A 99 21.38 18.63 12.41
N GLY A 100 22.55 18.01 12.54
CA GLY A 100 23.20 17.77 13.82
C GLY A 100 23.80 19.05 14.42
N ASP A 101 24.23 19.01 15.67
CA ASP A 101 24.81 20.10 16.46
C ASP A 101 23.96 21.38 16.44
N ARG A 102 22.64 21.20 16.37
CA ARG A 102 21.63 22.26 16.30
C ARG A 102 20.54 22.03 17.33
N ASP A 103 19.58 22.95 17.35
CA ASP A 103 18.41 22.93 18.23
C ASP A 103 17.61 21.62 18.13
N ARG A 104 17.80 20.75 19.13
CA ARG A 104 17.11 19.47 19.26
C ARG A 104 15.61 19.62 19.52
N GLN A 105 15.18 20.71 20.16
CA GLN A 105 13.78 20.92 20.53
C GLN A 105 12.87 21.11 19.30
N LYS A 106 13.45 21.56 18.17
CA LYS A 106 12.71 21.72 16.91
C LYS A 106 12.50 20.41 16.16
N ARG A 107 13.28 19.35 16.42
CA ARG A 107 13.24 18.09 15.65
C ARG A 107 11.85 17.42 15.65
N PRO A 108 11.16 17.22 16.81
CA PRO A 108 9.79 16.71 16.79
C PRO A 108 8.80 17.66 16.12
N GLN A 109 8.99 18.98 16.27
CA GLN A 109 8.11 19.99 15.68
C GLN A 109 8.17 19.98 14.15
N MET A 110 9.32 19.63 13.57
CA MET A 110 9.46 19.45 12.12
C MET A 110 8.59 18.28 11.63
N LEU A 111 8.64 17.10 12.29
CA LEU A 111 7.77 15.98 11.92
C LEU A 111 6.30 16.34 12.10
N LYS A 112 5.94 17.09 13.15
CA LYS A 112 4.57 17.60 13.37
C LYS A 112 4.09 18.43 12.18
N ALA A 113 4.92 19.36 11.70
CA ALA A 113 4.61 20.21 10.56
C ALA A 113 4.44 19.37 9.27
N VAL A 114 5.31 18.37 9.07
CA VAL A 114 5.25 17.50 7.89
C VAL A 114 4.00 16.63 7.90
N LEU A 115 3.68 15.95 9.00
CA LEU A 115 2.50 15.08 9.10
C LEU A 115 1.18 15.83 9.00
N LYS A 116 1.16 17.15 9.27
CA LYS A 116 -0.03 17.99 9.14
C LYS A 116 -0.44 18.22 7.68
N TYR A 117 0.51 18.31 6.76
CA TYR A 117 0.27 18.72 5.37
C TYR A 117 0.73 17.71 4.31
N SER A 118 1.37 16.61 4.72
CA SER A 118 1.78 15.53 3.81
C SER A 118 1.11 14.21 4.18
N ASN A 119 1.00 13.31 3.21
CA ASN A 119 0.41 11.99 3.39
C ASN A 119 1.44 10.94 3.80
N LEU A 120 2.72 11.20 3.56
CA LEU A 120 3.83 10.36 3.96
C LEU A 120 5.07 11.23 4.19
N ALA A 121 5.66 11.11 5.37
CA ALA A 121 6.99 11.63 5.65
C ALA A 121 8.04 10.55 5.44
N ILE A 122 9.16 10.86 4.78
CA ILE A 122 10.34 10.00 4.73
C ILE A 122 11.45 10.75 5.47
N ILE A 123 11.85 10.21 6.62
CA ILE A 123 12.84 10.80 7.50
C ILE A 123 14.21 10.23 7.13
N THR A 124 15.16 11.12 6.86
CA THR A 124 16.51 10.79 6.39
C THR A 124 17.60 11.53 7.15
N SER A 125 18.84 11.06 7.02
CA SER A 125 20.01 11.88 7.33
C SER A 125 20.07 13.08 6.37
N ASP A 126 20.49 14.22 6.89
CA ASP A 126 20.73 15.44 6.13
C ASP A 126 22.19 15.88 6.32
N ASN A 127 22.45 16.80 7.25
CA ASN A 127 23.79 17.22 7.65
C ASN A 127 24.01 16.78 9.11
N PRO A 128 24.34 15.50 9.37
CA PRO A 128 24.45 14.98 10.74
C PRO A 128 25.61 15.59 11.53
N ARG A 129 26.60 16.21 10.86
CA ARG A 129 27.78 16.81 11.50
C ARG A 129 28.45 15.80 12.43
N PHE A 130 28.59 16.09 13.72
CA PHE A 130 29.21 15.19 14.69
C PHE A 130 28.23 14.28 15.42
N GLU A 131 26.93 14.44 15.23
CA GLU A 131 25.91 13.54 15.78
C GLU A 131 25.72 12.29 14.92
N GLU A 132 25.33 11.19 15.54
CA GLU A 132 24.94 9.98 14.82
C GLU A 132 23.54 10.18 14.21
N PRO A 133 23.32 9.81 12.92
CA PRO A 133 22.03 9.99 12.27
C PRO A 133 20.85 9.33 13.00
N SER A 134 21.09 8.18 13.63
CA SER A 134 20.09 7.48 14.44
C SER A 134 19.60 8.34 15.62
N ASP A 135 20.49 9.03 16.33
CA ASP A 135 20.12 9.90 17.46
C ASP A 135 19.27 11.11 17.00
N ILE A 136 19.57 11.65 15.82
CA ILE A 136 18.78 12.74 15.25
C ILE A 136 17.37 12.25 14.91
N ILE A 137 17.24 11.08 14.30
CA ILE A 137 15.94 10.50 13.91
C ILE A 137 15.14 10.08 15.14
N ASP A 138 15.81 9.59 16.17
CA ASP A 138 15.21 9.32 17.47
C ASP A 138 14.57 10.58 18.05
N ASP A 139 15.31 11.70 18.06
CA ASP A 139 14.77 12.99 18.48
C ASP A 139 13.60 13.46 17.60
N ILE A 140 13.64 13.25 16.28
CA ILE A 140 12.53 13.61 15.38
C ILE A 140 11.26 12.82 15.71
N THR A 141 11.39 11.55 16.10
CA THR A 141 10.26 10.60 16.24
C THR A 141 9.78 10.39 17.67
N ARG A 142 10.52 10.87 18.68
CA ARG A 142 10.30 10.56 20.11
C ARG A 142 8.87 10.79 20.64
N ASP A 143 8.15 11.77 20.09
CA ASP A 143 6.82 12.20 20.56
C ASP A 143 5.68 11.67 19.65
N PHE A 144 5.99 10.72 18.75
CA PHE A 144 5.07 10.22 17.72
C PHE A 144 4.84 8.72 17.85
N ASP A 145 3.62 8.28 17.56
CA ASP A 145 3.33 6.85 17.44
C ASP A 145 4.06 6.31 16.20
N PRO A 146 4.89 5.25 16.34
CA PRO A 146 5.56 4.62 15.21
C PRO A 146 4.64 4.14 14.08
N MET A 147 3.32 4.03 14.30
CA MET A 147 2.32 3.71 13.27
C MET A 147 1.86 4.92 12.44
N GLN A 148 2.16 6.15 12.84
CA GLN A 148 1.86 7.35 12.06
C GLN A 148 2.56 7.31 10.69
N PRO A 149 2.12 8.10 9.69
CA PRO A 149 2.58 7.95 8.30
C PRO A 149 3.95 8.59 8.06
N PHE A 150 4.97 8.10 8.75
CA PHE A 150 6.38 8.36 8.47
C PHE A 150 7.15 7.07 8.21
N TRP A 151 8.18 7.12 7.38
CA TRP A 151 9.09 6.01 7.10
C TRP A 151 10.53 6.47 7.30
N ILE A 152 11.39 5.59 7.80
CA ILE A 152 12.78 5.91 8.10
C ILE A 152 13.68 5.32 7.03
N GLN A 153 14.53 6.17 6.47
CA GLN A 153 15.53 5.80 5.50
C GLN A 153 16.75 6.71 5.70
N GLN A 154 17.73 6.25 6.49
CA GLN A 154 18.87 7.09 6.89
C GLN A 154 19.72 7.57 5.70
N ASP A 155 19.86 6.72 4.69
CA ASP A 155 20.54 7.08 3.44
C ASP A 155 19.67 8.02 2.60
N ARG A 156 20.16 9.24 2.34
CA ARG A 156 19.39 10.27 1.65
C ARG A 156 19.15 9.95 0.18
N SER A 157 20.08 9.31 -0.52
CA SER A 157 19.85 8.87 -1.90
C SER A 157 18.71 7.85 -1.93
N LEU A 158 18.76 6.83 -1.07
CA LEU A 158 17.71 5.82 -0.99
C LEU A 158 16.36 6.40 -0.51
N ALA A 159 16.37 7.41 0.36
CA ALA A 159 15.16 8.13 0.77
C ALA A 159 14.51 8.87 -0.41
N ILE A 160 15.32 9.55 -1.25
CA ILE A 160 14.86 10.22 -2.47
C ILE A 160 14.31 9.19 -3.46
N GLN A 161 15.05 8.09 -3.69
CA GLN A 161 14.60 7.01 -4.58
C GLN A 161 13.26 6.42 -4.12
N THR A 162 13.15 6.09 -2.83
CA THR A 162 11.92 5.58 -2.19
C THR A 162 10.75 6.55 -2.38
N ALA A 163 10.97 7.86 -2.19
CA ALA A 163 9.93 8.86 -2.36
C ALA A 163 9.43 8.95 -3.81
N ILE A 164 10.35 8.89 -4.77
CA ILE A 164 10.02 8.93 -6.21
C ILE A 164 9.34 7.62 -6.63
N ASP A 165 9.79 6.48 -6.11
CA ASP A 165 9.17 5.19 -6.36
C ASP A 165 7.73 5.15 -5.88
N LEU A 166 7.46 5.56 -4.64
CA LEU A 166 6.13 5.58 -4.03
C LEU A 166 5.17 6.62 -4.63
N ALA A 167 5.70 7.61 -5.35
CA ALA A 167 4.89 8.66 -5.96
C ALA A 167 4.22 8.17 -7.26
N GLY A 168 2.89 8.23 -7.29
CA GLY A 168 2.14 8.11 -8.54
C GLY A 168 2.35 9.31 -9.47
N GLU A 169 1.89 9.21 -10.72
CA GLU A 169 2.08 10.25 -11.75
C GLU A 169 1.58 11.66 -11.35
N LYS A 170 0.62 11.73 -10.43
CA LYS A 170 -0.01 12.97 -9.96
C LYS A 170 0.37 13.34 -8.53
N ASP A 171 1.12 12.49 -7.85
CA ASP A 171 1.57 12.75 -6.49
C ASP A 171 2.73 13.76 -6.52
N ILE A 172 2.90 14.49 -5.43
CA ILE A 172 3.97 15.47 -5.26
C ILE A 172 5.05 14.87 -4.36
N VAL A 173 6.30 15.03 -4.77
CA VAL A 173 7.48 14.74 -3.94
C VAL A 173 8.13 16.06 -3.57
N LEU A 174 8.27 16.32 -2.27
CA LEU A 174 9.05 17.44 -1.74
C LEU A 174 10.33 16.90 -1.09
N LEU A 175 11.48 17.35 -1.56
CA LEU A 175 12.77 17.16 -0.92
C LEU A 175 13.11 18.42 -0.13
N ALA A 176 13.00 18.35 1.19
CA ALA A 176 13.21 19.48 2.09
C ALA A 176 14.54 19.36 2.86
N GLY A 177 15.04 20.50 3.33
CA GLY A 177 16.26 20.62 4.14
C GLY A 177 17.42 21.23 3.36
N LYS A 178 18.04 20.45 2.45
CA LYS A 178 19.28 20.82 1.75
C LYS A 178 19.16 21.95 0.75
N GLY A 179 18.03 22.07 0.08
CA GLY A 179 17.83 23.09 -0.94
C GLY A 179 18.90 23.05 -2.04
N HIS A 180 19.77 24.06 -2.05
CA HIS A 180 20.83 24.24 -3.06
C HIS A 180 22.19 23.69 -2.63
N GLU A 181 22.30 23.13 -1.42
CA GLU A 181 23.54 22.55 -0.92
C GLU A 181 23.96 21.35 -1.77
N THR A 182 25.26 21.27 -2.07
CA THR A 182 25.88 20.21 -2.90
C THR A 182 26.77 19.27 -2.08
N PHE A 183 26.64 19.25 -0.76
CA PHE A 183 27.40 18.38 0.12
C PHE A 183 26.60 17.96 1.36
N GLN A 184 26.93 16.83 1.98
CA GLN A 184 26.52 16.45 3.33
C GLN A 184 27.69 16.59 4.30
N ALA A 185 27.48 17.30 5.41
CA ALA A 185 28.47 17.41 6.48
C ALA A 185 28.39 16.19 7.42
N ILE A 186 29.44 15.35 7.42
CA ILE A 186 29.54 14.10 8.19
C ILE A 186 30.90 14.04 8.90
N LYS A 187 30.88 14.02 10.24
CA LYS A 187 32.07 13.95 11.12
C LYS A 187 33.18 14.93 10.72
N GLY A 188 32.79 16.18 10.46
CA GLY A 188 33.70 17.26 10.07
C GLY A 188 34.14 17.26 8.60
N LYS A 189 33.67 16.32 7.77
CA LYS A 189 33.95 16.26 6.33
C LYS A 189 32.72 16.64 5.51
N ASN A 190 32.93 17.38 4.41
CA ASN A 190 31.91 17.63 3.41
C ASN A 190 32.00 16.57 2.32
N VAL A 191 31.02 15.68 2.26
CA VAL A 191 30.91 14.65 1.22
C VAL A 191 29.99 15.17 0.12
N HIS A 192 30.40 15.13 -1.14
CA HIS A 192 29.59 15.61 -2.27
C HIS A 192 28.23 14.91 -2.31
N PHE A 193 27.14 15.68 -2.38
CA PHE A 193 25.78 15.17 -2.44
C PHE A 193 24.80 16.29 -2.85
N SER A 194 24.02 16.07 -3.90
CA SER A 194 23.03 17.04 -4.39
C SER A 194 21.69 16.34 -4.63
N ASP A 195 20.63 16.79 -3.93
CA ASP A 195 19.26 16.26 -4.12
C ASP A 195 18.84 16.31 -5.59
N LYS A 196 19.25 17.36 -6.31
CA LYS A 196 18.95 17.54 -7.74
C LYS A 196 19.67 16.51 -8.60
N GLU A 197 20.94 16.24 -8.32
CA GLU A 197 21.71 15.24 -9.05
C GLU A 197 21.15 13.84 -8.81
N GLU A 198 20.80 13.50 -7.56
CA GLU A 198 20.19 12.21 -7.22
C GLU A 198 18.86 11.98 -7.96
N VAL A 199 18.01 13.02 -8.04
CA VAL A 199 16.77 12.96 -8.83
C VAL A 199 17.08 12.68 -10.31
N LEU A 200 18.06 13.38 -10.90
CA LEU A 200 18.40 13.20 -12.31
C LEU A 200 19.02 11.82 -12.59
N VAL A 201 19.89 11.34 -11.70
CA VAL A 201 20.52 10.02 -11.78
C VAL A 201 19.46 8.92 -11.70
N TYR A 202 18.48 9.04 -10.81
CA TYR A 202 17.41 8.05 -10.68
C TYR A 202 16.66 7.82 -12.00
N PHE A 203 16.32 8.89 -12.74
CA PHE A 203 15.62 8.74 -14.04
C PHE A 203 16.51 8.26 -15.19
N ASN A 204 17.84 8.24 -15.00
CA ASN A 204 18.79 7.74 -15.99
C ASN A 204 19.20 6.28 -15.75
N LYS A 205 18.94 5.74 -14.55
CA LYS A 205 19.23 4.34 -14.20
C LYS A 205 18.11 3.41 -14.64
N GLY A 206 18.46 2.24 -15.18
CA GLY A 206 17.52 1.13 -15.35
C GLY A 206 17.14 0.51 -14.00
N LYS A 207 15.90 0.02 -13.86
CA LYS A 207 15.47 -0.68 -12.64
C LYS A 207 15.97 -2.13 -12.63
N GLY A 208 16.49 -2.58 -11.49
CA GLY A 208 16.88 -3.97 -11.25
C GLY A 208 15.71 -4.96 -11.30
N THR A 209 16.02 -6.26 -11.41
CA THR A 209 15.09 -7.30 -11.89
C THR A 209 14.82 -8.45 -10.91
N ASP A 210 15.35 -8.46 -9.68
CA ASP A 210 15.01 -9.54 -8.74
C ASP A 210 13.53 -9.42 -8.31
N LYS A 211 12.75 -10.45 -8.63
CA LYS A 211 11.31 -10.48 -8.32
C LYS A 211 11.03 -10.69 -6.83
N ASN A 212 11.98 -11.24 -6.09
CA ASN A 212 11.85 -11.57 -4.66
C ASN A 212 12.40 -10.48 -3.73
N GLU A 213 13.03 -9.44 -4.30
CA GLU A 213 13.47 -8.27 -3.57
C GLU A 213 12.27 -7.38 -3.21
N LEU A 214 12.32 -6.80 -2.00
CA LEU A 214 11.33 -5.82 -1.57
C LEU A 214 11.38 -4.60 -2.49
N SER A 215 10.19 -4.09 -2.82
CA SER A 215 10.12 -2.88 -3.63
C SER A 215 10.62 -1.62 -2.92
N ILE A 216 10.65 -1.65 -1.58
CA ILE A 216 11.19 -0.62 -0.71
C ILE A 216 12.12 -1.31 0.30
N PRO A 217 13.45 -1.09 0.22
CA PRO A 217 14.38 -1.61 1.21
C PRO A 217 14.07 -1.07 2.61
N ILE A 218 14.47 -1.83 3.63
CA ILE A 218 14.14 -1.54 5.02
C ILE A 218 15.40 -1.11 5.77
N ASP A 219 15.36 0.08 6.35
CA ASP A 219 16.34 0.53 7.32
C ASP A 219 16.10 -0.17 8.67
N ILE A 220 17.16 -0.70 9.29
CA ILE A 220 17.08 -1.32 10.62
C ILE A 220 16.37 -0.44 11.65
N LEU A 221 16.62 0.88 11.60
CA LEU A 221 16.09 1.83 12.56
C LEU A 221 14.57 1.94 12.48
N GLN A 222 13.98 1.67 11.30
CA GLN A 222 12.53 1.59 11.14
C GLN A 222 11.91 0.48 12.00
N LEU A 223 12.55 -0.69 12.07
CA LEU A 223 12.08 -1.80 12.90
C LEU A 223 12.32 -1.52 14.39
N GLU A 224 13.49 -0.98 14.71
CA GLU A 224 13.87 -0.67 16.08
C GLU A 224 12.92 0.35 16.73
N ILE A 225 12.55 1.40 16.00
CA ILE A 225 11.54 2.39 16.45
C ILE A 225 10.15 1.75 16.53
N LEU A 226 9.74 0.98 15.52
CA LEU A 226 8.42 0.34 15.49
C LEU A 226 8.18 -0.61 16.67
N PHE A 227 9.23 -1.31 17.08
CA PHE A 227 9.21 -2.30 18.15
C PHE A 227 9.78 -1.79 19.47
N GLY A 228 10.06 -0.49 19.58
CA GLY A 228 10.49 0.14 20.84
C GLY A 228 11.80 -0.41 21.41
N GLN A 229 12.76 -0.75 20.55
CA GLN A 229 14.07 -1.21 21.00
C GLN A 229 14.80 -0.09 21.76
N LYS A 230 15.33 -0.42 22.93
CA LYS A 230 16.07 0.53 23.79
C LYS A 230 17.48 0.81 23.27
N ASN A 231 18.16 -0.23 22.77
CA ASN A 231 19.50 -0.13 22.21
C ASN A 231 19.40 -0.15 20.69
N ARG A 232 19.49 1.03 20.07
CA ARG A 232 19.36 1.20 18.62
C ARG A 232 20.70 1.10 17.91
N SER A 233 20.67 0.59 16.69
CA SER A 233 21.83 0.43 15.85
C SER A 233 22.36 1.79 15.42
N LYS A 234 23.63 2.09 15.77
CA LYS A 234 24.32 3.30 15.28
C LYS A 234 24.70 3.20 13.81
N LYS A 235 24.97 1.98 13.33
CA LYS A 235 25.29 1.73 11.93
C LYS A 235 24.01 1.62 11.12
N ASN A 236 23.92 2.40 10.04
CA ASN A 236 22.91 2.21 9.02
C ASN A 236 23.07 0.82 8.39
N ARG A 237 21.97 0.06 8.35
CA ARG A 237 21.88 -1.26 7.74
C ARG A 237 20.57 -1.35 6.97
N ILE A 238 20.69 -1.74 5.71
CA ILE A 238 19.56 -1.87 4.78
C ILE A 238 19.32 -3.34 4.49
N PHE A 239 18.04 -3.73 4.49
CA PHE A 239 17.60 -5.08 4.17
C PHE A 239 16.69 -5.07 2.95
N ASN A 240 16.93 -6.01 2.05
CA ASN A 240 16.26 -6.11 0.76
C ASN A 240 15.26 -7.28 0.73
N PHE A 241 15.31 -8.15 1.75
CA PHE A 241 14.48 -9.34 1.84
C PHE A 241 13.86 -9.49 3.24
N ILE A 242 12.67 -10.07 3.29
CA ILE A 242 12.06 -10.57 4.52
C ILE A 242 11.84 -12.06 4.34
N SER A 243 12.26 -12.86 5.32
CA SER A 243 12.02 -14.30 5.34
C SER A 243 11.24 -14.71 6.59
N LEU A 244 10.30 -15.63 6.40
CA LEU A 244 9.59 -16.33 7.47
C LEU A 244 10.00 -17.82 7.54
N ASP A 245 10.94 -18.23 6.67
CA ASP A 245 11.44 -19.60 6.53
C ASP A 245 12.97 -19.54 6.45
N SER A 246 13.66 -20.27 7.32
CA SER A 246 15.13 -20.27 7.37
C SER A 246 15.74 -20.80 6.07
N ARG A 247 15.04 -21.71 5.36
CA ARG A 247 15.52 -22.32 4.12
C ARG A 247 15.57 -21.36 2.94
N SER A 248 14.83 -20.25 3.01
CA SER A 248 14.82 -19.22 1.97
C SER A 248 15.63 -17.97 2.34
N ILE A 249 16.40 -18.02 3.43
CA ILE A 249 17.20 -16.89 3.88
C ILE A 249 18.29 -16.54 2.86
N LYS A 250 18.59 -15.25 2.73
CA LYS A 250 19.67 -14.71 1.88
C LYS A 250 20.39 -13.59 2.62
N ASP A 251 21.55 -13.17 2.12
CA ASP A 251 22.19 -11.94 2.60
C ASP A 251 21.23 -10.74 2.53
N ASN A 252 21.35 -9.83 3.50
CA ASN A 252 20.47 -8.66 3.66
C ASN A 252 18.99 -9.01 3.94
N SER A 253 18.74 -10.09 4.69
CA SER A 253 17.39 -10.50 5.10
C SER A 253 17.03 -10.10 6.53
N ILE A 254 15.76 -9.75 6.74
CA ILE A 254 15.10 -9.76 8.04
C ILE A 254 14.39 -11.10 8.20
N PHE A 255 14.69 -11.83 9.27
CA PHE A 255 14.03 -13.10 9.59
C PHE A 255 13.06 -12.93 10.74
N PHE A 256 11.80 -13.31 10.58
CA PHE A 256 10.86 -13.39 11.71
C PHE A 256 10.81 -14.83 12.22
N ALA A 257 11.28 -15.05 13.44
CA ALA A 257 11.24 -16.35 14.10
C ALA A 257 9.83 -16.66 14.59
N LEU A 258 9.01 -17.31 13.75
CA LEU A 258 7.64 -17.69 14.08
C LEU A 258 7.59 -19.06 14.75
N LYS A 259 6.68 -19.22 15.70
CA LYS A 259 6.40 -20.50 16.35
C LYS A 259 5.06 -21.05 15.85
N GLY A 260 5.08 -22.28 15.33
CA GLY A 260 3.90 -23.07 14.97
C GLY A 260 3.69 -24.23 15.94
N GLU A 261 2.74 -25.11 15.62
CA GLU A 261 2.42 -26.28 16.45
C GLU A 261 3.58 -27.30 16.48
N ASN A 262 4.19 -27.56 15.32
CA ASN A 262 5.23 -28.59 15.14
C ASN A 262 6.61 -28.00 14.78
N PHE A 263 6.79 -26.69 14.91
CA PHE A 263 8.00 -26.01 14.47
C PHE A 263 8.24 -24.74 15.28
N ASP A 264 9.50 -24.45 15.63
CA ASP A 264 9.90 -23.18 16.24
C ASP A 264 11.03 -22.52 15.45
N GLY A 265 10.73 -21.40 14.78
CA GLY A 265 11.70 -20.65 13.99
C GLY A 265 12.87 -20.12 14.81
N HIS A 266 12.74 -20.05 16.14
CA HIS A 266 13.82 -19.62 17.04
C HIS A 266 15.02 -20.58 17.00
N ASP A 267 14.79 -21.87 16.69
CA ASP A 267 15.85 -22.89 16.62
C ASP A 267 16.85 -22.61 15.49
N TYR A 268 16.42 -21.90 14.44
CA TYR A 268 17.22 -21.62 13.24
C TYR A 268 17.89 -20.25 13.28
N VAL A 269 17.70 -19.45 14.34
CA VAL A 269 18.24 -18.08 14.40
C VAL A 269 19.76 -18.07 14.29
N ARG A 270 20.46 -19.05 14.89
CA ARG A 270 21.93 -19.11 14.79
C ARG A 270 22.42 -19.30 13.35
N GLU A 271 21.74 -20.15 12.58
CA GLU A 271 22.04 -20.39 11.16
C GLU A 271 21.76 -19.14 10.32
N VAL A 272 20.58 -18.53 10.51
CA VAL A 272 20.17 -17.30 9.84
C VAL A 272 21.20 -16.17 10.02
N LEU A 273 21.77 -16.04 11.23
CA LEU A 273 22.73 -14.99 11.55
C LEU A 273 24.14 -15.23 10.98
N GLN A 274 24.41 -16.38 10.36
CA GLN A 274 25.66 -16.63 9.62
C GLN A 274 25.67 -15.90 8.27
N HIS A 275 24.50 -15.56 7.72
CA HIS A 275 24.38 -14.79 6.50
C HIS A 275 24.78 -13.32 6.70
N ARG A 276 25.33 -12.72 5.64
CA ARG A 276 25.83 -11.35 5.71
C ARG A 276 24.67 -10.38 5.89
N ASN A 277 24.83 -9.47 6.85
CA ASN A 277 23.86 -8.40 7.12
C ASN A 277 22.43 -8.94 7.33
N CYS A 278 22.28 -10.02 8.10
CA CYS A 278 20.97 -10.51 8.53
C CYS A 278 20.60 -10.02 9.94
N VAL A 279 19.30 -9.94 10.22
CA VAL A 279 18.74 -9.64 11.54
C VAL A 279 17.57 -10.59 11.81
N ALA A 280 17.43 -11.06 13.05
CA ALA A 280 16.28 -11.87 13.44
C ALA A 280 15.38 -11.12 14.42
N VAL A 281 14.07 -11.13 14.15
CA VAL A 281 13.01 -10.71 15.06
C VAL A 281 12.59 -11.92 15.88
N VAL A 282 12.82 -11.85 17.19
CA VAL A 282 12.70 -12.98 18.12
C VAL A 282 11.85 -12.59 19.33
N ASN A 283 11.27 -13.59 19.99
CA ASN A 283 10.58 -13.37 21.25
C ASN A 283 11.55 -12.83 22.32
N LYS A 284 11.09 -11.93 23.19
CA LYS A 284 11.87 -11.36 24.29
C LYS A 284 12.44 -12.41 25.25
N ASN A 285 11.82 -13.57 25.34
CA ASN A 285 12.28 -14.69 26.18
C ASN A 285 13.36 -15.54 25.49
N PHE A 286 13.75 -15.23 24.26
CA PHE A 286 14.77 -15.97 23.52
C PHE A 286 16.16 -15.76 24.15
N ILE A 287 16.75 -16.82 24.68
CA ILE A 287 18.00 -16.78 25.44
C ILE A 287 19.17 -16.96 24.47
N THR A 288 19.68 -15.85 23.93
CA THR A 288 20.97 -15.84 23.23
C THR A 288 21.65 -14.47 23.34
N LYS A 289 22.97 -14.44 23.11
CA LYS A 289 23.75 -13.21 22.99
C LYS A 289 24.13 -13.02 21.52
N GLY A 290 23.91 -11.83 20.97
CA GLY A 290 24.27 -11.50 19.58
C GLY A 290 23.91 -10.07 19.21
N GLN A 291 24.65 -9.48 18.27
CA GLN A 291 24.51 -8.07 17.88
C GLN A 291 23.46 -7.81 16.78
N ASN A 292 22.61 -8.78 16.43
CA ASN A 292 21.71 -8.72 15.28
C ASN A 292 20.30 -9.27 15.59
N LEU A 293 19.75 -8.88 16.74
CA LEU A 293 18.45 -9.35 17.22
C LEU A 293 17.53 -8.18 17.53
N ILE A 294 16.26 -8.32 17.17
CA ILE A 294 15.18 -7.43 17.56
C ILE A 294 14.24 -8.23 18.47
N PHE A 295 14.11 -7.79 19.72
CA PHE A 295 13.29 -8.50 20.71
C PHE A 295 11.87 -7.96 20.73
N VAL A 296 10.88 -8.83 20.60
CA VAL A 296 9.45 -8.48 20.63
C VAL A 296 8.69 -9.38 21.60
N ASN A 297 7.53 -8.92 22.09
CA ASN A 297 6.69 -9.74 22.98
C ASN A 297 6.13 -10.97 22.27
N ASP A 298 5.70 -10.82 21.02
CA ASP A 298 5.12 -11.86 20.18
C ASP A 298 5.54 -11.63 18.72
N THR A 299 6.15 -12.63 18.09
CA THR A 299 6.74 -12.48 16.75
C THR A 299 5.69 -12.45 15.65
N LEU A 300 4.56 -13.14 15.83
CA LEU A 300 3.43 -13.12 14.89
C LEU A 300 2.74 -11.75 14.88
N SER A 301 2.46 -11.19 16.05
CA SER A 301 1.90 -9.84 16.19
C SER A 301 2.87 -8.78 15.66
N ALA A 302 4.18 -8.93 15.90
CA ALA A 302 5.20 -8.05 15.35
C ALA A 302 5.23 -8.09 13.80
N LEU A 303 5.12 -9.28 13.20
CA LEU A 303 5.00 -9.46 11.76
C LEU A 303 3.78 -8.73 11.20
N GLY A 304 2.61 -8.92 11.81
CA GLY A 304 1.38 -8.23 11.42
C GLY A 304 1.49 -6.70 11.52
N LYS A 305 2.04 -6.19 12.63
CA LYS A 305 2.28 -4.75 12.84
C LYS A 305 3.22 -4.18 11.78
N PHE A 306 4.31 -4.88 11.45
CA PHE A 306 5.24 -4.42 10.43
C PHE A 306 4.65 -4.47 9.03
N ALA A 307 3.89 -5.52 8.69
CA ALA A 307 3.15 -5.60 7.43
C ALA A 307 2.14 -4.45 7.29
N GLN A 308 1.40 -4.12 8.35
CA GLN A 308 0.51 -2.96 8.37
C GLN A 308 1.26 -1.65 8.10
N LYS A 309 2.40 -1.45 8.79
CA LYS A 309 3.27 -0.29 8.57
C LYS A 309 3.77 -0.21 7.12
N PHE A 310 4.28 -1.31 6.58
CA PHE A 310 4.76 -1.39 5.20
C PHE A 310 3.65 -1.12 4.18
N LYS A 311 2.45 -1.71 4.37
CA LYS A 311 1.28 -1.46 3.51
C LYS A 311 0.92 0.02 3.44
N SER A 312 1.07 0.75 4.55
CA SER A 312 0.72 2.18 4.63
C SER A 312 1.54 3.08 3.69
N LEU A 313 2.70 2.60 3.21
CA LEU A 313 3.51 3.32 2.23
C LEU A 313 2.85 3.40 0.84
N PHE A 314 1.99 2.44 0.51
CA PHE A 314 1.44 2.29 -0.84
C PHE A 314 0.06 2.93 -0.94
N ASN A 315 -0.14 3.75 -1.97
CA ASN A 315 -1.43 4.35 -2.31
C ASN A 315 -2.24 3.40 -3.22
N VAL A 316 -2.59 2.23 -2.69
CA VAL A 316 -3.39 1.20 -3.38
C VAL A 316 -4.82 1.22 -2.89
N THR A 317 -5.78 0.91 -3.77
CA THR A 317 -7.12 0.54 -3.34
C THR A 317 -7.08 -0.89 -2.80
N ALA A 318 -7.18 -1.03 -1.48
CA ALA A 318 -7.12 -2.31 -0.79
C ALA A 318 -8.49 -2.95 -0.68
N ILE A 319 -8.61 -4.20 -1.13
CA ILE A 319 -9.88 -4.93 -1.24
C ILE A 319 -9.72 -6.20 -0.41
N ALA A 320 -10.48 -6.33 0.66
CA ALA A 320 -10.51 -7.54 1.48
C ALA A 320 -11.75 -8.36 1.16
N LEU A 321 -11.57 -9.67 0.93
CA LEU A 321 -12.67 -10.61 0.74
C LEU A 321 -12.61 -11.77 1.73
N THR A 322 -13.76 -12.16 2.27
CA THR A 322 -13.90 -13.34 3.12
C THR A 322 -15.23 -14.05 2.87
N GLY A 323 -15.46 -15.17 3.54
CA GLY A 323 -16.64 -16.02 3.43
C GLY A 323 -16.32 -17.49 3.64
N SER A 324 -17.35 -18.32 3.79
CA SER A 324 -17.20 -19.78 3.90
C SER A 324 -16.79 -20.38 2.55
N ILE A 325 -17.44 -19.97 1.46
CA ILE A 325 -17.28 -20.52 0.10
C ILE A 325 -17.05 -19.39 -0.91
N GLY A 326 -16.38 -19.68 -2.03
CA GLY A 326 -16.29 -18.77 -3.17
C GLY A 326 -15.15 -17.73 -3.12
N LYS A 327 -14.44 -17.60 -2.00
CA LYS A 327 -13.33 -16.64 -1.82
C LYS A 327 -12.33 -16.64 -2.98
N THR A 328 -11.68 -17.77 -3.22
CA THR A 328 -10.63 -17.89 -4.25
C THR A 328 -11.18 -17.63 -5.65
N THR A 329 -12.34 -18.18 -5.98
CA THR A 329 -13.00 -17.96 -7.29
C THR A 329 -13.35 -16.49 -7.52
N THR A 330 -13.93 -15.83 -6.51
CA THR A 330 -14.24 -14.39 -6.57
C THR A 330 -12.98 -13.56 -6.71
N LYS A 331 -11.91 -13.86 -5.97
CA LYS A 331 -10.59 -13.21 -6.12
C LYS A 331 -10.08 -13.29 -7.55
N GLU A 332 -10.17 -14.44 -8.20
CA GLU A 332 -9.72 -14.63 -9.58
C GLU A 332 -10.55 -13.80 -10.59
N PHE A 333 -11.88 -13.79 -10.46
CA PHE A 333 -12.72 -12.92 -11.30
C PHE A 333 -12.41 -11.44 -11.11
N ILE A 334 -12.25 -11.00 -9.85
CA ILE A 334 -11.86 -9.61 -9.54
C ILE A 334 -10.51 -9.31 -10.18
N TYR A 335 -9.52 -10.19 -10.01
CA TYR A 335 -8.18 -10.01 -10.57
C TYR A 335 -8.21 -9.92 -12.10
N ASN A 336 -8.96 -10.78 -12.79
CA ASN A 336 -9.08 -10.73 -14.25
C ASN A 336 -9.63 -9.39 -14.75
N ILE A 337 -10.59 -8.80 -14.03
CA ILE A 337 -11.18 -7.49 -14.38
C ILE A 337 -10.24 -6.33 -14.03
N LEU A 338 -9.65 -6.34 -12.83
CA LEU A 338 -8.85 -5.22 -12.32
C LEU A 338 -7.47 -5.13 -12.98
N SER A 339 -6.81 -6.27 -13.25
CA SER A 339 -5.46 -6.33 -13.81
C SER A 339 -5.34 -5.67 -15.20
N ASP A 340 -6.41 -5.72 -15.99
CA ASP A 340 -6.52 -5.03 -17.29
C ASP A 340 -6.71 -3.50 -17.15
N SER A 341 -7.17 -3.05 -15.98
CA SER A 341 -7.45 -1.64 -15.66
C SER A 341 -6.39 -0.99 -14.77
N GLY A 342 -5.36 -1.75 -14.37
CA GLY A 342 -4.20 -1.31 -13.59
C GLY A 342 -3.48 -2.47 -12.93
N ASN A 343 -2.17 -2.31 -12.68
CA ASN A 343 -1.38 -3.34 -12.02
C ASN A 343 -2.01 -3.71 -10.67
N THR A 344 -2.19 -5.00 -10.44
CA THR A 344 -2.98 -5.51 -9.34
C THR A 344 -2.19 -6.58 -8.61
N LEU A 345 -2.10 -6.47 -7.30
CA LEU A 345 -1.64 -7.55 -6.42
C LEU A 345 -2.83 -8.39 -5.98
N LYS A 346 -2.65 -9.70 -5.82
CA LYS A 346 -3.63 -10.58 -5.15
C LYS A 346 -2.94 -11.54 -4.19
N THR A 347 -3.66 -12.02 -3.18
CA THR A 347 -3.22 -13.15 -2.34
C THR A 347 -2.93 -14.37 -3.21
N SER A 348 -1.70 -14.87 -3.13
CA SER A 348 -1.27 -16.10 -3.79
C SER A 348 -1.70 -17.33 -3.00
N ALA A 349 -2.17 -18.37 -3.72
CA ALA A 349 -2.52 -19.66 -3.13
C ALA A 349 -3.37 -19.54 -1.84
N ASN A 350 -2.91 -20.13 -0.74
CA ASN A 350 -3.55 -20.18 0.58
C ASN A 350 -2.94 -19.18 1.58
N GLU A 351 -2.23 -18.14 1.13
CA GLU A 351 -1.58 -17.15 1.99
C GLU A 351 -2.61 -16.14 2.55
N ASN A 352 -3.70 -16.64 3.15
CA ASN A 352 -4.89 -15.91 3.59
C ASN A 352 -5.04 -15.83 5.12
N ASN A 353 -4.04 -16.31 5.88
CA ASN A 353 -4.00 -16.29 7.35
C ASN A 353 -3.03 -15.21 7.88
N LEU A 354 -2.80 -15.18 9.21
CA LEU A 354 -1.98 -14.18 9.89
C LEU A 354 -0.49 -14.20 9.51
N ILE A 355 -0.01 -15.27 8.86
CA ILE A 355 1.36 -15.39 8.35
C ILE A 355 1.40 -15.04 6.85
N GLY A 356 0.45 -15.55 6.09
CA GLY A 356 0.43 -15.41 4.63
C GLY A 356 0.01 -14.03 4.12
N LEU A 357 -0.90 -13.35 4.83
CA LEU A 357 -1.28 -11.99 4.47
C LEU A 357 -0.07 -11.04 4.49
N PRO A 358 0.79 -11.02 5.53
CA PRO A 358 2.07 -10.32 5.51
C PRO A 358 2.95 -10.62 4.30
N LYS A 359 3.14 -11.90 3.93
CA LYS A 359 3.91 -12.27 2.72
C LYS A 359 3.33 -11.65 1.45
N THR A 360 2.00 -11.64 1.33
CA THR A 360 1.33 -10.97 0.20
C THR A 360 1.63 -9.47 0.22
N ILE A 361 1.50 -8.82 1.39
CA ILE A 361 1.75 -7.37 1.54
C ILE A 361 3.18 -6.98 1.17
N PHE A 362 4.19 -7.77 1.54
CA PHE A 362 5.58 -7.47 1.20
C PHE A 362 5.88 -7.56 -0.31
N ASN A 363 4.99 -8.16 -1.10
CA ASN A 363 5.05 -8.14 -2.56
C ASN A 363 4.37 -6.92 -3.20
N LEU A 364 3.89 -5.95 -2.41
CA LEU A 364 3.41 -4.67 -2.94
C LEU A 364 4.52 -3.95 -3.70
N LYS A 365 4.15 -3.35 -4.82
CA LYS A 365 5.01 -2.54 -5.68
C LYS A 365 4.40 -1.16 -5.83
N PRO A 366 5.20 -0.09 -5.98
CA PRO A 366 4.67 1.26 -6.08
C PRO A 366 3.72 1.51 -7.26
N ASN A 367 3.86 0.71 -8.33
CA ASN A 367 2.99 0.81 -9.51
C ASN A 367 1.66 0.05 -9.36
N HIS A 368 1.44 -0.69 -8.26
CA HIS A 368 0.15 -1.33 -8.01
C HIS A 368 -0.91 -0.25 -7.78
N LYS A 369 -2.08 -0.47 -8.39
CA LYS A 369 -3.28 0.36 -8.23
C LYS A 369 -4.28 -0.31 -7.30
N TYR A 370 -4.37 -1.64 -7.37
CA TYR A 370 -5.27 -2.46 -6.57
C TYR A 370 -4.49 -3.54 -5.82
N ALA A 371 -4.97 -3.91 -4.64
CA ALA A 371 -4.48 -5.05 -3.88
C ALA A 371 -5.67 -5.86 -3.34
N ILE A 372 -5.75 -7.13 -3.72
CA ILE A 372 -6.85 -8.04 -3.38
C ILE A 372 -6.36 -9.02 -2.31
N PHE A 373 -6.87 -8.87 -1.10
CA PHE A 373 -6.52 -9.70 0.05
C PHE A 373 -7.64 -10.70 0.34
N GLU A 374 -7.32 -11.98 0.21
CA GLU A 374 -8.17 -13.07 0.67
C GLU A 374 -7.95 -13.28 2.17
N LEU A 375 -9.02 -13.25 2.97
CA LEU A 375 -8.95 -13.39 4.43
C LEU A 375 -9.64 -14.69 4.85
N GLY A 376 -8.84 -15.63 5.37
CA GLY A 376 -9.28 -16.89 5.96
C GLY A 376 -9.34 -16.78 7.49
N SER A 377 -10.25 -17.51 8.12
CA SER A 377 -10.22 -17.70 9.57
C SER A 377 -10.82 -19.04 9.97
N ASN A 378 -10.24 -19.58 11.04
CA ASN A 378 -10.64 -20.81 11.71
C ASN A 378 -11.06 -20.54 13.17
N HIS A 379 -10.61 -19.42 13.77
CA HIS A 379 -10.96 -19.02 15.13
C HIS A 379 -11.54 -17.60 15.18
N PHE A 380 -12.25 -17.29 16.25
CA PHE A 380 -12.79 -15.94 16.47
C PHE A 380 -11.69 -14.89 16.58
N GLY A 381 -11.94 -13.73 15.98
CA GLY A 381 -11.07 -12.54 16.01
C GLY A 381 -9.98 -12.50 14.94
N GLU A 382 -9.83 -13.53 14.12
CA GLU A 382 -8.79 -13.57 13.08
C GLU A 382 -9.11 -12.63 11.92
N ILE A 383 -10.36 -12.57 11.45
CA ILE A 383 -10.77 -11.63 10.39
C ILE A 383 -10.56 -10.20 10.83
N ALA A 384 -10.87 -9.86 12.09
CA ALA A 384 -10.63 -8.53 12.62
C ALA A 384 -9.14 -8.17 12.60
N LYS A 385 -8.26 -9.07 13.05
CA LYS A 385 -6.80 -8.89 13.00
C LYS A 385 -6.27 -8.76 11.57
N LEU A 386 -6.73 -9.62 10.65
CA LEU A 386 -6.33 -9.57 9.24
C LEU A 386 -6.77 -8.26 8.58
N ALA A 387 -8.00 -7.82 8.85
CA ALA A 387 -8.54 -6.56 8.35
C ALA A 387 -7.81 -5.34 8.93
N GLU A 388 -7.33 -5.43 10.17
CA GLU A 388 -6.45 -4.41 10.76
C GLU A 388 -5.11 -4.34 10.02
N ILE A 389 -4.49 -5.48 9.73
CA ILE A 389 -3.19 -5.56 9.02
C ILE A 389 -3.29 -5.00 7.60
N CYS A 390 -4.27 -5.43 6.80
CA CYS A 390 -4.38 -4.98 5.41
C CYS A 390 -5.07 -3.61 5.26
N ASN A 391 -5.78 -3.15 6.29
CA ASN A 391 -6.53 -1.90 6.35
C ASN A 391 -7.27 -1.60 5.03
N PRO A 392 -8.33 -2.37 4.71
CA PRO A 392 -8.97 -2.34 3.41
C PRO A 392 -9.86 -1.11 3.21
N ASP A 393 -9.97 -0.65 1.96
CA ASP A 393 -10.94 0.35 1.53
C ASP A 393 -12.31 -0.27 1.26
N ILE A 394 -12.31 -1.49 0.72
CA ILE A 394 -13.51 -2.22 0.29
C ILE A 394 -13.51 -3.58 0.98
N GLY A 395 -14.61 -3.91 1.66
CA GLY A 395 -14.82 -5.23 2.27
C GLY A 395 -15.89 -6.01 1.51
N ILE A 396 -15.62 -7.29 1.29
CA ILE A 396 -16.49 -8.21 0.55
C ILE A 396 -16.72 -9.46 1.40
N ILE A 397 -17.97 -9.86 1.56
CA ILE A 397 -18.34 -11.17 2.11
C ILE A 397 -19.08 -11.94 1.01
N THR A 398 -18.56 -13.12 0.66
CA THR A 398 -19.07 -13.92 -0.47
C THR A 398 -20.31 -14.74 -0.10
N PHE A 399 -20.19 -15.60 0.90
CA PHE A 399 -21.25 -16.47 1.39
C PHE A 399 -20.92 -16.87 2.83
N VAL A 400 -21.93 -17.02 3.67
CA VAL A 400 -21.79 -17.51 5.04
C VAL A 400 -22.62 -18.77 5.18
N GLY A 401 -21.92 -19.89 5.33
CA GLY A 401 -22.49 -21.21 5.62
C GLY A 401 -21.58 -22.01 6.55
N PRO A 402 -21.87 -23.28 6.83
CA PRO A 402 -21.17 -24.09 7.82
C PRO A 402 -19.70 -24.31 7.45
N ALA A 403 -18.79 -23.84 8.30
CA ALA A 403 -17.34 -24.02 8.18
C ALA A 403 -16.69 -23.90 9.55
N HIS A 404 -15.72 -24.77 9.88
CA HIS A 404 -14.98 -24.75 11.16
C HIS A 404 -15.90 -24.65 12.40
N LEU A 405 -17.03 -25.37 12.37
CA LEU A 405 -18.07 -25.30 13.42
C LEU A 405 -17.55 -25.77 14.78
N GLU A 406 -16.48 -26.58 14.82
CA GLU A 406 -15.80 -26.94 16.07
C GLU A 406 -15.33 -25.70 16.86
N PHE A 407 -14.91 -24.64 16.17
CA PHE A 407 -14.43 -23.40 16.77
C PHE A 407 -15.51 -22.31 16.79
N PHE A 408 -16.33 -22.24 15.74
CA PHE A 408 -17.38 -21.22 15.60
C PHE A 408 -18.73 -21.61 16.22
N LYS A 409 -18.86 -22.85 16.68
CA LYS A 409 -20.06 -23.47 17.26
C LYS A 409 -21.17 -23.72 16.23
N ASP A 410 -21.63 -22.67 15.56
CA ASP A 410 -22.72 -22.72 14.58
C ASP A 410 -22.51 -21.70 13.45
N GLU A 411 -23.45 -21.66 12.49
CA GLU A 411 -23.39 -20.70 11.38
C GLU A 411 -23.52 -19.24 11.82
N ASN A 412 -24.17 -18.95 12.95
CA ASN A 412 -24.23 -17.59 13.48
C ASN A 412 -22.87 -17.16 14.02
N GLY A 413 -22.10 -18.07 14.61
CA GLY A 413 -20.71 -17.83 14.96
C GLY A 413 -19.84 -17.58 13.73
N VAL A 414 -20.04 -18.33 12.64
CA VAL A 414 -19.35 -18.05 11.36
C VAL A 414 -19.73 -16.66 10.84
N TYR A 415 -21.02 -16.31 10.86
CA TYR A 415 -21.50 -14.97 10.50
C TYR A 415 -20.82 -13.89 11.33
N GLN A 416 -20.79 -14.03 12.66
CA GLN A 416 -20.16 -13.07 13.58
C GLN A 416 -18.68 -12.87 13.26
N GLU A 417 -17.96 -13.95 12.98
CA GLU A 417 -16.54 -13.88 12.63
C GLU A 417 -16.32 -13.17 11.28
N LYS A 418 -17.05 -13.57 10.22
CA LYS A 418 -16.86 -12.98 8.88
C LYS A 418 -17.33 -11.53 8.81
N SER A 419 -18.46 -11.21 9.44
CA SER A 419 -19.01 -9.85 9.51
C SER A 419 -18.16 -8.89 10.33
N SER A 420 -17.23 -9.38 11.15
CA SER A 420 -16.25 -8.54 11.86
C SER A 420 -15.43 -7.65 10.91
N LEU A 421 -15.24 -8.07 9.65
CA LEU A 421 -14.65 -7.25 8.58
C LEU A 421 -15.36 -5.89 8.43
N PHE A 422 -16.69 -5.87 8.55
CA PHE A 422 -17.51 -4.68 8.37
C PHE A 422 -17.53 -3.73 9.57
N ARG A 423 -16.88 -4.09 10.67
CA ARG A 423 -16.61 -3.16 11.80
C ARG A 423 -15.52 -2.14 11.46
N ARG A 424 -14.73 -2.36 10.41
CA ARG A 424 -13.77 -1.38 9.88
C ARG A 424 -14.50 -0.24 9.17
N ASN A 425 -13.86 0.93 9.13
CA ASN A 425 -14.35 2.06 8.34
C ASN A 425 -14.05 1.83 6.85
N LEU A 426 -14.95 1.11 6.19
CA LEU A 426 -14.86 0.77 4.77
C LEU A 426 -15.58 1.83 3.92
N LYS A 427 -14.98 2.20 2.79
CA LYS A 427 -15.63 3.06 1.79
C LYS A 427 -16.81 2.36 1.13
N LYS A 428 -16.71 1.03 0.95
CA LYS A 428 -17.74 0.18 0.34
C LYS A 428 -17.80 -1.18 1.02
N LYS A 429 -19.01 -1.69 1.18
CA LYS A 429 -19.32 -3.03 1.69
C LYS A 429 -20.10 -3.77 0.63
N ILE A 430 -19.67 -4.98 0.27
CA ILE A 430 -20.36 -5.85 -0.68
C ILE A 430 -20.70 -7.16 0.03
N PHE A 431 -21.97 -7.55 0.07
CA PHE A 431 -22.44 -8.71 0.85
C PHE A 431 -23.69 -9.35 0.24
N PRO A 432 -24.00 -10.61 0.60
CA PRO A 432 -25.18 -11.31 0.08
C PRO A 432 -26.45 -10.63 0.60
N GLY A 433 -27.32 -10.20 -0.33
CA GLY A 433 -28.61 -9.58 0.00
C GLY A 433 -29.72 -10.59 0.26
N ASP A 434 -29.52 -11.84 -0.14
CA ASP A 434 -30.46 -12.95 0.13
C ASP A 434 -30.32 -13.49 1.57
N ASP A 435 -29.26 -13.11 2.28
CA ASP A 435 -28.99 -13.52 3.66
C ASP A 435 -29.46 -12.43 4.63
N GLU A 436 -30.58 -12.72 5.28
CA GLU A 436 -31.29 -11.88 6.24
C GLU A 436 -30.40 -11.34 7.37
N ARG A 437 -29.35 -12.09 7.74
CA ARG A 437 -28.41 -11.66 8.80
C ARG A 437 -27.75 -10.33 8.45
N PHE A 438 -27.51 -10.05 7.16
CA PHE A 438 -26.84 -8.83 6.71
C PHE A 438 -27.73 -7.58 6.66
N LYS A 439 -29.02 -7.67 7.01
CA LYS A 439 -29.95 -6.52 6.99
C LYS A 439 -29.51 -5.34 7.87
N GLU A 440 -28.70 -5.61 8.90
CA GLU A 440 -28.13 -4.56 9.76
C GLU A 440 -27.10 -3.66 9.05
N PHE A 441 -26.51 -4.11 7.94
CA PHE A 441 -25.49 -3.38 7.21
C PHE A 441 -26.08 -2.58 6.04
N LYS A 442 -25.54 -1.37 5.83
CA LYS A 442 -25.76 -0.60 4.60
C LYS A 442 -24.61 -0.85 3.63
N GLY A 443 -24.93 -1.14 2.38
CA GLY A 443 -23.93 -1.34 1.33
C GLY A 443 -24.54 -1.90 0.05
N ILE A 444 -23.68 -2.51 -0.77
CA ILE A 444 -24.06 -3.07 -2.06
C ILE A 444 -24.39 -4.54 -1.86
N THR A 445 -25.61 -4.92 -2.24
CA THR A 445 -26.09 -6.30 -2.12
C THR A 445 -26.04 -7.03 -3.46
N PHE A 446 -25.77 -8.33 -3.41
CA PHE A 446 -25.90 -9.23 -4.55
C PHE A 446 -26.71 -10.46 -4.15
N GLY A 447 -27.40 -11.07 -5.10
CA GLY A 447 -28.26 -12.22 -4.82
C GLY A 447 -29.29 -12.45 -5.92
N PHE A 448 -30.25 -13.32 -5.67
CA PHE A 448 -31.35 -13.64 -6.57
C PHE A 448 -32.60 -12.80 -6.28
N ASN A 449 -32.75 -12.29 -5.05
CA ASN A 449 -33.91 -11.49 -4.67
C ASN A 449 -33.95 -10.14 -5.42
N ASP A 450 -35.16 -9.69 -5.79
CA ASP A 450 -35.40 -8.42 -6.50
C ASP A 450 -34.89 -7.20 -5.71
N SER A 451 -34.77 -7.31 -4.38
CA SER A 451 -34.25 -6.25 -3.50
C SER A 451 -32.72 -6.08 -3.56
N CYS A 452 -31.99 -6.97 -4.24
CA CYS A 452 -30.54 -6.88 -4.35
C CYS A 452 -30.11 -5.75 -5.30
N SER A 453 -29.06 -5.01 -4.93
CA SER A 453 -28.47 -3.98 -5.80
C SER A 453 -27.97 -4.56 -7.12
N TYR A 454 -27.47 -5.80 -7.07
CA TYR A 454 -27.03 -6.61 -8.20
C TYR A 454 -27.77 -7.93 -8.17
N GLN A 455 -28.98 -7.94 -8.76
CA GLN A 455 -29.83 -9.11 -8.87
C GLN A 455 -29.39 -10.01 -10.01
N ILE A 456 -29.25 -11.30 -9.73
CA ILE A 456 -28.92 -12.36 -10.69
C ILE A 456 -30.21 -13.01 -11.20
N SER A 457 -30.34 -13.16 -12.51
CA SER A 457 -31.46 -13.87 -13.12
C SER A 457 -31.05 -14.64 -14.39
N LYS A 458 -31.95 -15.50 -14.88
CA LYS A 458 -31.86 -16.21 -16.17
C LYS A 458 -30.49 -16.89 -16.41
N ILE A 459 -30.14 -17.86 -15.56
CA ILE A 459 -28.90 -18.63 -15.69
C ILE A 459 -29.07 -19.78 -16.68
N THR A 460 -28.33 -19.73 -17.78
CA THR A 460 -28.33 -20.75 -18.84
C THR A 460 -26.94 -21.38 -18.95
N LYS A 461 -26.84 -22.66 -18.60
CA LYS A 461 -25.62 -23.48 -18.76
C LYS A 461 -25.47 -23.85 -20.24
N LYS A 462 -24.27 -23.68 -20.79
CA LYS A 462 -23.83 -24.25 -22.08
C LYS A 462 -22.66 -25.20 -21.81
N GLU A 463 -22.18 -25.91 -22.84
CA GLU A 463 -21.10 -26.90 -22.70
C GLU A 463 -19.81 -26.32 -22.11
N SER A 464 -19.40 -25.14 -22.57
CA SER A 464 -18.11 -24.51 -22.21
C SER A 464 -18.23 -23.19 -21.44
N ASN A 465 -19.45 -22.67 -21.28
CA ASN A 465 -19.69 -21.38 -20.63
C ASN A 465 -21.07 -21.34 -19.96
N THR A 466 -21.27 -20.34 -19.10
CA THR A 466 -22.56 -20.08 -18.48
C THR A 466 -22.95 -18.63 -18.76
N GLU A 467 -24.16 -18.45 -19.29
CA GLU A 467 -24.79 -17.14 -19.50
C GLU A 467 -25.71 -16.83 -18.33
N PHE A 468 -25.73 -15.57 -17.90
CA PHE A 468 -26.59 -15.10 -16.80
C PHE A 468 -26.83 -13.60 -16.94
N PHE A 469 -27.82 -13.09 -16.22
CA PHE A 469 -28.19 -11.68 -16.25
C PHE A 469 -27.94 -11.05 -14.88
N ILE A 470 -27.45 -9.81 -14.88
CA ILE A 470 -27.36 -8.97 -13.69
C ILE A 470 -28.15 -7.69 -13.98
N ASN A 471 -29.22 -7.43 -13.23
CA ASN A 471 -30.17 -6.33 -13.47
C ASN A 471 -30.54 -6.22 -14.97
N GLU A 472 -31.03 -7.32 -15.54
CA GLU A 472 -31.44 -7.47 -16.95
C GLU A 472 -30.32 -7.32 -18.00
N ARG A 473 -29.06 -7.11 -17.59
CA ARG A 473 -27.93 -7.06 -18.51
C ARG A 473 -27.25 -8.42 -18.61
N LYS A 474 -27.04 -8.90 -19.83
CA LYS A 474 -26.39 -10.19 -20.10
C LYS A 474 -24.89 -10.17 -19.78
N PHE A 475 -24.42 -11.18 -19.05
CA PHE A 475 -23.02 -11.51 -18.75
C PHE A 475 -22.76 -13.00 -19.05
N MET A 476 -21.49 -13.37 -19.13
CA MET A 476 -21.06 -14.74 -19.41
C MET A 476 -19.74 -15.03 -18.68
N ILE A 477 -19.59 -16.27 -18.21
CA ILE A 477 -18.35 -16.80 -17.61
C ILE A 477 -17.86 -18.01 -18.42
N PRO A 478 -16.54 -18.26 -18.49
CA PRO A 478 -15.93 -19.28 -19.36
C PRO A 478 -15.95 -20.67 -18.71
N THR A 479 -16.98 -20.95 -17.90
CA THR A 479 -17.13 -22.22 -17.20
C THR A 479 -18.60 -22.64 -17.19
N PRO A 480 -18.91 -23.94 -17.21
CA PRO A 480 -20.28 -24.45 -17.13
C PRO A 480 -20.86 -24.47 -15.69
N PHE A 481 -20.15 -23.89 -14.71
CA PHE A 481 -20.50 -23.95 -13.29
C PHE A 481 -21.46 -22.81 -12.90
N LYS A 482 -22.75 -23.13 -12.73
CA LYS A 482 -23.78 -22.13 -12.35
C LYS A 482 -23.45 -21.37 -11.06
N HIS A 483 -22.88 -22.04 -10.06
CA HIS A 483 -22.54 -21.40 -8.78
C HIS A 483 -21.41 -20.35 -8.92
N PHE A 484 -20.66 -20.31 -10.02
CA PHE A 484 -19.70 -19.25 -10.29
C PHE A 484 -20.37 -17.93 -10.71
N CYS A 485 -21.65 -17.93 -11.11
CA CYS A 485 -22.38 -16.71 -11.45
C CYS A 485 -22.46 -15.75 -10.26
N LEU A 486 -22.68 -16.24 -9.03
CA LEU A 486 -22.64 -15.41 -7.81
C LEU A 486 -21.26 -14.75 -7.61
N ASN A 487 -20.19 -15.54 -7.71
CA ASN A 487 -18.81 -15.04 -7.60
C ASN A 487 -18.49 -13.98 -8.66
N ALA A 488 -18.95 -14.20 -9.90
CA ALA A 488 -18.80 -13.25 -10.99
C ALA A 488 -19.61 -11.96 -10.76
N THR A 489 -20.82 -12.05 -10.21
CA THR A 489 -21.65 -10.88 -9.86
C THR A 489 -20.97 -10.00 -8.82
N ILE A 490 -20.32 -10.58 -7.80
CA ILE A 490 -19.52 -9.82 -6.83
C ILE A 490 -18.40 -9.04 -7.54
N ALA A 491 -17.71 -9.69 -8.48
CA ALA A 491 -16.64 -9.05 -9.24
C ALA A 491 -17.16 -7.94 -10.16
N VAL A 492 -18.33 -8.13 -10.78
CA VAL A 492 -19.02 -7.08 -11.57
C VAL A 492 -19.41 -5.90 -10.68
N ALA A 493 -19.99 -6.16 -9.51
CA ALA A 493 -20.42 -5.13 -8.57
C ALA A 493 -19.24 -4.27 -8.14
N LEU A 494 -18.17 -4.90 -7.66
CA LEU A 494 -16.93 -4.21 -7.32
C LEU A 494 -16.37 -3.39 -8.49
N ALA A 495 -16.29 -3.99 -9.68
CA ALA A 495 -15.72 -3.34 -10.86
C ALA A 495 -16.49 -2.09 -11.28
N LYS A 496 -17.82 -2.11 -11.19
CA LYS A 496 -18.64 -0.91 -11.45
C LYS A 496 -18.41 0.17 -10.40
N GLU A 497 -18.32 -0.19 -9.12
CA GLU A 497 -18.07 0.77 -8.03
C GLU A 497 -16.70 1.47 -8.12
N VAL A 498 -15.69 0.79 -8.67
CA VAL A 498 -14.37 1.40 -8.94
C VAL A 498 -14.29 2.05 -10.34
N GLY A 499 -15.41 2.17 -11.04
CA GLY A 499 -15.55 2.96 -12.28
C GLY A 499 -15.11 2.25 -13.56
N ILE A 500 -15.05 0.92 -13.58
CA ILE A 500 -14.68 0.16 -14.79
C ILE A 500 -15.89 0.08 -15.74
N ARG A 501 -15.67 0.40 -17.01
CA ARG A 501 -16.71 0.35 -18.04
C ARG A 501 -17.19 -1.08 -18.28
N GLU A 502 -18.51 -1.26 -18.41
CA GLU A 502 -19.14 -2.57 -18.57
C GLU A 502 -18.57 -3.40 -19.74
N LYS A 503 -18.23 -2.77 -20.87
CA LYS A 503 -17.58 -3.45 -22.01
C LYS A 503 -16.29 -4.16 -21.60
N LYS A 504 -15.46 -3.52 -20.76
CA LYS A 504 -14.23 -4.13 -20.23
C LYS A 504 -14.53 -5.23 -19.22
N ILE A 505 -15.53 -5.03 -18.36
CA ILE A 505 -15.96 -6.05 -17.39
C ILE A 505 -16.35 -7.34 -18.12
N LYS A 506 -17.23 -7.25 -19.13
CA LYS A 506 -17.67 -8.42 -19.93
C LYS A 506 -16.51 -9.13 -20.62
N ALA A 507 -15.61 -8.38 -21.26
CA ALA A 507 -14.45 -8.96 -21.92
C ALA A 507 -13.52 -9.70 -20.94
N ASN A 508 -13.28 -9.13 -19.76
CA ASN A 508 -12.37 -9.70 -18.77
C ASN A 508 -12.97 -10.87 -17.98
N LEU A 509 -14.30 -10.93 -17.82
CA LEU A 509 -14.97 -12.08 -17.21
C LEU A 509 -14.80 -13.37 -18.01
N LEU A 510 -14.62 -13.27 -19.33
CA LEU A 510 -14.42 -14.41 -20.23
C LEU A 510 -13.00 -14.99 -20.19
N LYS A 511 -12.06 -14.33 -19.51
CA LYS A 511 -10.70 -14.86 -19.33
C LYS A 511 -10.74 -16.11 -18.44
N SER A 512 -9.90 -17.09 -18.75
CA SER A 512 -9.78 -18.31 -17.94
C SER A 512 -9.42 -17.98 -16.49
N LEU A 513 -9.93 -18.80 -15.58
CA LEU A 513 -9.63 -18.69 -14.16
C LEU A 513 -8.40 -19.52 -13.82
N GLN A 514 -7.46 -18.94 -13.07
CA GLN A 514 -6.32 -19.67 -12.53
C GLN A 514 -6.65 -20.21 -11.14
N ILE A 515 -7.50 -21.24 -11.11
CA ILE A 515 -7.86 -21.98 -9.90
C ILE A 515 -7.39 -23.43 -10.05
N SER A 516 -6.56 -23.91 -9.13
CA SER A 516 -6.12 -25.32 -9.12
C SER A 516 -6.91 -26.08 -8.05
N GLN A 517 -7.20 -27.36 -8.34
CA GLN A 517 -7.89 -28.28 -7.43
C GLN A 517 -9.29 -27.83 -6.99
N ARG A 518 -9.91 -26.90 -7.73
CA ARG A 518 -11.24 -26.36 -7.48
C ARG A 518 -12.07 -26.45 -8.76
N MET A 519 -12.95 -27.44 -8.85
CA MET A 519 -13.71 -27.77 -10.06
C MET A 519 -12.85 -27.82 -11.33
N GLU A 520 -11.65 -28.39 -11.22
CA GLU A 520 -10.68 -28.49 -12.31
C GLU A 520 -10.99 -29.74 -13.16
N ILE A 521 -11.20 -29.56 -14.47
CA ILE A 521 -11.49 -30.66 -15.39
C ILE A 521 -10.22 -31.02 -16.15
N ARG A 522 -9.71 -32.25 -15.97
CA ARG A 522 -8.60 -32.79 -16.76
C ARG A 522 -9.09 -33.92 -17.66
N LYS A 523 -8.94 -33.75 -18.97
CA LYS A 523 -9.18 -34.82 -19.94
C LYS A 523 -7.95 -35.72 -20.02
N LEU A 524 -8.09 -36.97 -19.59
CA LEU A 524 -7.14 -38.06 -19.81
C LEU A 524 -7.54 -38.84 -21.06
N LYS A 525 -6.67 -39.73 -21.58
CA LYS A 525 -6.93 -40.48 -22.81
C LYS A 525 -8.30 -41.20 -22.82
N ASN A 526 -8.67 -41.84 -21.71
CA ASN A 526 -9.90 -42.63 -21.60
C ASN A 526 -10.86 -42.15 -20.50
N HIS A 527 -10.49 -41.11 -19.74
CA HIS A 527 -11.23 -40.69 -18.55
C HIS A 527 -11.26 -39.16 -18.47
N THR A 528 -12.33 -38.60 -17.90
CA THR A 528 -12.35 -37.20 -17.49
C THR A 528 -12.22 -37.16 -15.97
N LEU A 529 -11.18 -36.50 -15.47
CA LEU A 529 -10.96 -36.31 -14.05
C LEU A 529 -11.53 -34.95 -13.63
N LEU A 530 -12.48 -34.96 -12.70
CA LEU A 530 -12.95 -33.77 -12.00
C LEU A 530 -12.22 -33.65 -10.67
N ILE A 531 -11.41 -32.60 -10.52
CA ILE A 531 -10.57 -32.36 -9.34
C ILE A 531 -11.18 -31.20 -8.53
N ASP A 532 -11.82 -31.53 -7.42
CA ASP A 532 -12.32 -30.57 -6.43
C ASP A 532 -11.85 -30.93 -5.01
N CYS A 533 -10.55 -31.22 -4.87
CA CYS A 533 -9.95 -31.77 -3.65
C CYS A 533 -9.24 -30.74 -2.77
N TYR A 534 -9.45 -29.43 -3.01
CA TYR A 534 -8.75 -28.40 -2.25
C TYR A 534 -9.22 -28.29 -0.79
N ASN A 535 -10.54 -28.26 -0.55
CA ASN A 535 -11.19 -28.23 0.77
C ASN A 535 -12.64 -28.73 0.60
N ALA A 536 -13.28 -29.20 1.68
CA ALA A 536 -14.66 -29.67 1.65
C ALA A 536 -15.50 -29.11 2.81
N ASN A 537 -16.77 -28.80 2.52
CA ASN A 537 -17.85 -28.63 3.48
C ASN A 537 -19.16 -29.20 2.87
N PRO A 538 -20.26 -29.34 3.63
CA PRO A 538 -21.49 -29.94 3.11
C PRO A 538 -22.02 -29.26 1.84
N ASP A 539 -22.10 -27.93 1.83
CA ASP A 539 -22.64 -27.17 0.69
C ASP A 539 -21.76 -27.30 -0.56
N SER A 540 -20.43 -27.24 -0.40
CA SER A 540 -19.49 -27.36 -1.52
C SER A 540 -19.51 -28.77 -2.10
N MET A 541 -19.64 -29.79 -1.24
CA MET A 541 -19.74 -31.18 -1.66
C MET A 541 -21.04 -31.45 -2.44
N LEU A 542 -22.17 -30.92 -1.96
CA LEU A 542 -23.44 -31.00 -2.70
C LEU A 542 -23.33 -30.34 -4.08
N ALA A 543 -22.78 -29.12 -4.15
CA ALA A 543 -22.58 -28.42 -5.42
C ALA A 543 -21.66 -29.20 -6.40
N ALA A 544 -20.62 -29.87 -5.89
CA ALA A 544 -19.72 -30.70 -6.69
C ALA A 544 -20.42 -31.97 -7.20
N ILE A 545 -21.18 -32.66 -6.35
CA ILE A 545 -21.94 -33.87 -6.70
C ILE A 545 -23.04 -33.54 -7.72
N ASP A 546 -23.77 -32.44 -7.51
CA ASP A 546 -24.80 -31.98 -8.45
C ASP A 546 -24.20 -31.64 -9.81
N PHE A 547 -23.00 -31.05 -9.84
CA PHE A 547 -22.29 -30.85 -11.09
C PHE A 547 -21.91 -32.18 -11.74
N TRP A 548 -21.30 -33.10 -10.99
CA TRP A 548 -20.87 -34.42 -11.47
C TRP A 548 -22.02 -35.18 -12.12
N LYS A 549 -23.16 -35.33 -11.43
CA LYS A 549 -24.37 -35.98 -11.97
C LYS A 549 -24.86 -35.40 -13.30
N ASN A 550 -24.68 -34.09 -13.49
CA ASN A 550 -25.15 -33.35 -14.66
C ASN A 550 -24.04 -33.12 -15.71
N PHE A 551 -22.87 -33.72 -15.54
CA PHE A 551 -21.72 -33.58 -16.44
C PHE A 551 -21.58 -34.84 -17.30
N GLU A 552 -21.78 -34.71 -18.62
CA GLU A 552 -21.74 -35.85 -19.55
C GLU A 552 -22.63 -37.02 -19.07
N VAL A 553 -23.95 -36.76 -18.96
CA VAL A 553 -24.96 -37.67 -18.39
C VAL A 553 -24.98 -39.04 -19.09
N ASP A 554 -24.59 -39.08 -20.37
CA ASP A 554 -24.55 -40.31 -21.18
C ASP A 554 -23.32 -41.19 -20.91
N LYS A 555 -22.40 -40.78 -20.02
CA LYS A 555 -21.21 -41.55 -19.65
C LYS A 555 -21.34 -42.11 -18.24
N ASN A 556 -20.80 -43.30 -18.02
CA ASN A 556 -20.71 -43.87 -16.68
C ASN A 556 -19.85 -42.99 -15.78
N HIS A 557 -20.43 -42.59 -14.65
CA HIS A 557 -19.77 -41.85 -13.59
C HIS A 557 -19.26 -42.87 -12.56
N ILE A 558 -17.94 -42.87 -12.31
CA ILE A 558 -17.27 -43.78 -11.35
C ILE A 558 -16.67 -42.94 -10.24
#